data_AF-T0Z945-F1
#
_entry.id   AF-T0Z945-F1
#
_cell.length_a   1.000
_cell.length_b   1.000
_cell.length_c   1.000
_cell.angle_alpha   90.00
_cell.angle_beta   90.00
_cell.angle_gamma   90.00
#
_symmetry.space_group_name_H-M   'P 1'
#
loop_
_entity.id
_entity.type
_entity.pdbx_description
1 polymer ?
#
loop_
_entity_poly.entity_id
_entity_poly.type
_entity_poly.pdbx_seq_one_letter_code
_entity_poly.pdbx_strand_id
1 'polypeptide(L)' 'DLYAAGGGQPNINQEIIANLRIPAPILVDQAGIATFLDRETSSIDTLIAKVQRSIDLLKERRSTFITAGVTGRIDLRGGS' A
#
# COMPACT_ATOMS: atom_id res chain seq x y z
N ASP A 1 -25.41 -13.12 11.36
CA ASP A 1 -24.40 -13.88 12.13
C ASP A 1 -23.33 -14.48 11.23
N LEU A 2 -22.17 -13.81 11.15
CA LEU A 2 -20.98 -14.33 10.47
C LEU A 2 -20.17 -15.21 11.46
N TYR A 3 -20.24 -16.52 11.29
CA TYR A 3 -19.30 -17.44 11.94
C TYR A 3 -18.12 -17.68 11.00
N ALA A 4 -17.00 -17.01 11.28
CA ALA A 4 -15.68 -17.47 10.84
C ALA A 4 -15.24 -18.58 11.80
N ALA A 5 -15.41 -19.84 11.39
CA ALA A 5 -14.78 -20.98 12.06
C ALA A 5 -13.43 -21.25 11.37
N GLY A 6 -12.33 -21.04 12.11
CA GLY A 6 -11.01 -21.47 11.69
C GLY A 6 -10.87 -22.99 11.81
N GLY A 7 -10.42 -23.64 10.73
CA GLY A 7 -10.06 -25.06 10.73
C GLY A 7 -9.92 -25.64 9.32
N GLY A 8 -8.71 -25.60 8.76
CA GLY A 8 -8.36 -26.18 7.45
C GLY A 8 -8.79 -25.30 6.27
N GLN A 9 -7.83 -24.93 5.42
CA GLN A 9 -8.04 -24.11 4.23
C GLN A 9 -9.33 -24.53 3.47
N PRO A 10 -10.40 -23.70 3.44
CA PRO A 10 -11.57 -24.04 2.64
C PRO A 10 -11.13 -23.99 1.17
N ASN A 11 -11.10 -25.15 0.51
CA ASN A 11 -11.02 -25.20 -0.94
C ASN A 11 -12.25 -24.47 -1.46
N ILE A 12 -12.07 -23.26 -1.99
CA ILE A 12 -13.13 -22.54 -2.70
C ILE A 12 -13.43 -23.37 -3.96
N ASN A 13 -14.53 -24.12 -3.93
CA ASN A 13 -15.01 -24.88 -5.08
C ASN A 13 -16.11 -24.09 -5.82
N GLN A 14 -16.47 -24.54 -7.03
CA GLN A 14 -17.44 -23.84 -7.88
C GLN A 14 -18.83 -23.74 -7.22
N GLU A 15 -19.22 -24.73 -6.44
CA GLU A 15 -20.50 -24.75 -5.74
C GLU A 15 -20.56 -23.68 -4.64
N ILE A 16 -19.48 -23.47 -3.90
CA ILE A 16 -19.37 -22.40 -2.91
C ILE A 16 -19.53 -21.04 -3.60
N ILE A 17 -18.80 -20.81 -4.71
CA ILE A 17 -18.89 -19.55 -5.47
C ILE A 17 -20.30 -19.32 -6.01
N ALA A 18 -20.92 -20.34 -6.61
CA ALA A 18 -22.26 -20.24 -7.19
C ALA A 18 -23.34 -19.91 -6.16
N ASN A 19 -23.16 -20.34 -4.91
CA ASN A 19 -24.12 -20.12 -3.83
C ASN A 19 -23.85 -18.86 -2.99
N LEU A 20 -22.82 -18.07 -3.33
CA LEU A 20 -22.57 -16.79 -2.66
C LEU A 20 -23.70 -15.80 -2.94
N ARG A 21 -24.42 -15.43 -1.89
CA ARG A 21 -25.37 -14.31 -1.94
C ARG A 21 -24.60 -12.99 -1.86
N ILE A 22 -24.58 -12.25 -2.97
CA ILE A 22 -23.99 -10.92 -3.04
C ILE A 22 -25.07 -9.87 -3.31
N PRO A 23 -24.95 -8.66 -2.73
CA PRO A 23 -25.78 -7.53 -3.14
C PRO A 23 -25.55 -7.23 -4.62
N ALA A 24 -26.63 -7.14 -5.39
CA ALA A 24 -26.60 -6.78 -6.81
C ALA A 24 -27.47 -5.52 -7.02
N PRO A 25 -26.97 -4.32 -6.67
CA PRO A 25 -27.69 -3.09 -6.92
C PRO A 25 -27.79 -2.80 -8.42
N ILE A 26 -28.58 -1.81 -8.83
CA ILE A 26 -28.71 -1.46 -10.26
C ILE A 26 -27.38 -0.97 -10.83
N LEU A 27 -27.18 -1.11 -12.15
CA LEU A 27 -25.89 -0.82 -12.79
C LEU A 27 -25.36 0.59 -12.52
N VAL A 28 -26.25 1.59 -12.41
CA VAL A 28 -25.85 2.96 -12.09
C VAL A 28 -25.23 3.07 -10.68
N ASP A 29 -25.79 2.37 -9.70
CA ASP A 29 -25.28 2.35 -8.34
C ASP A 29 -23.96 1.57 -8.27
N GLN A 30 -23.87 0.44 -8.99
CA GLN A 30 -22.61 -0.32 -9.10
C GLN A 30 -21.48 0.55 -9.66
N ALA A 31 -21.75 1.28 -10.76
CA ALA A 31 -20.78 2.17 -11.38
C ALA A 31 -20.38 3.33 -10.45
N GLY A 32 -21.34 3.90 -9.71
CA GLY A 32 -21.07 4.94 -8.71
C GLY A 32 -20.18 4.45 -7.58
N ILE A 33 -20.46 3.26 -7.04
CA ILE A 33 -19.64 2.62 -5.99
C ILE A 33 -18.23 2.32 -6.53
N ALA A 34 -18.12 1.75 -7.72
CA ALA A 34 -16.82 1.44 -8.34
C ALA A 34 -15.99 2.71 -8.55
N THR A 35 -16.58 3.76 -9.12
CA THR A 35 -15.90 5.04 -9.36
C THR A 35 -15.42 5.67 -8.05
N PHE A 36 -16.24 5.62 -7.00
CA PHE A 36 -15.84 6.10 -5.68
C PHE A 36 -14.63 5.31 -5.15
N LEU A 37 -14.70 3.98 -5.18
CA LEU A 37 -13.61 3.11 -4.71
C LEU A 37 -12.32 3.34 -5.50
N ASP A 38 -12.39 3.44 -6.83
CA ASP A 38 -11.23 3.71 -7.69
C ASP A 38 -10.55 5.04 -7.32
N ARG A 39 -11.32 6.07 -7.01
CA ARG A 39 -10.78 7.37 -6.59
C ARG A 39 -10.05 7.28 -5.25
N GLU A 40 -10.68 6.63 -4.27
CA GLU A 40 -10.11 6.52 -2.93
C GLU A 40 -8.86 5.63 -2.93
N THR A 41 -8.88 4.51 -3.66
CA THR A 41 -7.71 3.61 -3.78
C THR A 41 -6.56 4.29 -4.53
N SER A 42 -6.83 5.00 -5.64
CA SER A 42 -5.80 5.75 -6.36
C SER A 42 -5.15 6.85 -5.50
N SER A 43 -5.92 7.48 -4.62
CA SER A 43 -5.40 8.46 -3.67
C SER A 43 -4.45 7.82 -2.65
N ILE A 44 -4.80 6.63 -2.15
CA ILE A 44 -3.95 5.84 -1.26
C ILE A 44 -2.65 5.44 -1.98
N ASP A 45 -2.73 4.92 -3.21
CA ASP A 45 -1.56 4.53 -4.00
C ASP A 45 -0.61 5.71 -4.24
N THR A 46 -1.17 6.88 -4.54
CA THR A 46 -0.40 8.12 -4.71
C THR A 46 0.35 8.49 -3.43
N LEU A 47 -0.29 8.34 -2.26
CA LEU A 47 0.33 8.63 -0.98
C LEU A 47 1.46 7.64 -0.67
N ILE A 48 1.23 6.34 -0.91
CA ILE A 48 2.23 5.29 -0.75
C ILE A 48 3.47 5.62 -1.62
N ALA A 49 3.26 5.98 -2.89
CA ALA A 49 4.35 6.33 -3.80
C ALA A 49 5.18 7.53 -3.29
N LYS A 50 4.52 8.57 -2.76
CA LYS A 50 5.20 9.74 -2.19
C LYS A 50 6.03 9.40 -0.95
N VAL A 51 5.50 8.56 -0.07
CA VAL A 51 6.21 8.10 1.13
C VAL A 51 7.44 7.28 0.73
N GLN A 52 7.27 6.33 -0.20
CA GLN A 52 8.38 5.51 -0.68
C GLN A 52 9.48 6.37 -1.32
N ARG A 53 9.11 7.35 -2.16
CA ARG A 53 10.07 8.29 -2.75
C ARG A 53 10.83 9.09 -1.69
N SER A 54 10.14 9.52 -0.62
CA SER A 54 10.77 10.25 0.47
C SER A 54 11.77 9.38 1.24
N ILE A 55 11.44 8.11 1.49
CA ILE A 55 12.34 7.14 2.10
C ILE A 55 13.60 6.95 1.24
N ASP A 56 13.43 6.81 -0.07
CA ASP A 56 14.55 6.59 -0.99
C ASP A 56 15.49 7.80 -1.02
N LEU A 57 14.94 9.02 -1.04
CA LEU A 57 15.74 10.26 -0.96
C LEU A 57 16.49 10.37 0.37
N LEU A 58 15.89 9.98 1.49
CA LEU A 58 16.57 9.98 2.78
C LEU A 58 17.72 8.95 2.82
N LYS A 59 17.54 7.78 2.22
CA LYS A 59 18.59 6.77 2.09
C LYS A 59 19.74 7.26 1.21
N GLU A 60 19.43 7.88 0.08
CA GLU A 60 20.42 8.48 -0.82
C GLU A 60 21.25 9.55 -0.09
N ARG A 61 20.58 10.50 0.58
CA ARG A 61 21.25 11.56 1.37
C ARG A 61 22.16 10.98 2.46
N ARG A 62 21.70 9.96 3.19
CA ARG A 62 22.53 9.28 4.21
C ARG A 62 23.77 8.64 3.58
N SER A 63 23.62 7.99 2.42
CA SER A 63 24.76 7.39 1.72
C SER A 63 25.76 8.45 1.27
N THR A 64 25.29 9.52 0.64
CA THR A 64 26.17 10.63 0.20
C THR A 64 26.88 11.27 1.39
N PHE A 65 26.18 11.46 2.50
CA PHE A 65 26.77 12.02 3.71
C PHE A 65 27.89 11.12 4.27
N ILE A 66 27.66 9.81 4.36
CA ILE A 66 28.69 8.85 4.78
C ILE A 66 29.87 8.86 3.80
N THR A 67 29.61 8.81 2.49
CA THR A 67 30.67 8.85 1.47
C THR A 67 31.48 10.14 1.55
N ALA A 68 30.83 11.29 1.75
CA ALA A 68 31.49 12.58 1.85
C ALA A 68 32.31 12.73 3.15
N GLY A 69 31.84 12.13 4.26
CA GLY A 69 32.60 12.04 5.50
C GLY A 69 33.81 11.10 5.41
N VAL A 70 33.67 9.96 4.74
CA VAL A 70 34.77 8.98 4.53
C VAL A 70 35.80 9.47 3.51
N THR A 71 35.38 10.28 2.52
CA THR A 71 36.29 10.90 1.53
C THR A 71 36.89 12.23 1.98
N GLY A 72 36.61 12.66 3.23
CA GLY A 72 37.18 13.87 3.82
C GLY A 72 36.72 15.19 3.19
N ARG A 73 35.62 15.18 2.40
CA ARG A 73 35.05 16.40 1.79
C ARG A 73 34.12 17.18 2.73
N ILE A 74 33.68 16.55 3.80
CA ILE A 74 32.93 17.19 4.89
C ILE A 74 33.77 16.96 6.15
N ASP A 75 34.30 18.03 6.73
CA ASP A 75 35.02 17.96 8.00
C ASP A 75 34.03 17.54 9.10
N LEU A 76 34.19 16.32 9.62
CA LEU A 76 33.35 15.76 10.68
C LEU A 76 33.76 16.27 12.08
N ARG A 77 34.66 17.25 12.19
CA ARG A 77 35.07 17.92 13.44
C ARG A 77 34.36 19.26 13.60
N GLY A 78 33.05 19.22 13.84
CA GLY A 78 32.22 20.41 14.06
C GLY A 78 31.39 20.40 15.34
N GLY A 79 31.81 19.65 16.35
CA GLY A 79 31.23 19.68 17.70
C GLY A 79 32.27 20.19 18.70
N SER A 80 32.46 21.50 18.75
CA SER A 80 33.08 22.23 19.87
C SER A 80 32.00 23.03 20.56
#